data_AF-A0A1E1W9H2-F1
#
_entry.id   AF-A0A1E1W9H2-F1
#
_cell.length_a   1.000
_cell.length_b   1.000
_cell.length_c   1.000
_cell.angle_alpha   90.00
_cell.angle_beta   90.00
_cell.angle_gamma   90.00
#
_symmetry.space_group_name_H-M   'P 1'
#
loop_
_entity.id
_entity.type
_entity.pdbx_description
1 polymer ?
#
loop_
_entity_poly.entity_id
_entity_poly.type
_entity_poly.pdbx_seq_one_letter_code
_entity_poly.pdbx_strand_id
1 'polypeptide(L)'
;GGAAGCSLLPLLPTEDTYIPFIKTNQMVELKDWRKSKDEIKISEKLRDKVLTILHNQQKKDRAIFDKGQRAFVSHMRAYSKHECNLLLQLKELPLGHIATSYGLLKLPLMPEIKPEHKLQFIGPKEEIDFNSIPYSDKQKEQSRLQKLEEYKKTGVWPSKKKKKMVQTTPWENAKQNKEDKKLRKKKRKESKQNNADGKKGKKRKAVTQEELDELAKDVALMKKLKKRKITQEQFDQ
;
A
#
# COMPACT_ATOMS: atom_id res chain seq x y z
N GLY A 1 28.15 -23.51 16.93
CA GLY A 1 26.98 -24.38 17.16
C GLY A 1 25.73 -23.54 17.00
N GLY A 2 24.75 -24.01 16.21
CA GLY A 2 23.46 -23.33 16.08
C GLY A 2 22.54 -23.67 17.26
N ALA A 3 21.66 -22.75 17.62
CA ALA A 3 20.63 -23.00 18.64
C ALA A 3 19.63 -24.05 18.13
N ALA A 4 19.24 -24.98 19.02
CA ALA A 4 18.13 -25.89 18.75
C ALA A 4 16.80 -25.13 18.83
N GLY A 5 15.85 -25.46 17.96
CA GLY A 5 14.53 -24.86 17.92
C GLY A 5 13.47 -25.87 17.46
N CYS A 6 12.21 -25.58 17.78
CA CYS A 6 11.06 -26.36 17.36
C CYS A 6 10.15 -25.51 16.47
N SER A 7 9.53 -26.14 15.47
CA SER A 7 8.53 -25.51 14.60
C SER A 7 7.19 -26.21 14.83
N LEU A 8 6.11 -25.43 14.95
CA LEU A 8 4.75 -25.93 15.10
C LEU A 8 3.94 -25.50 13.88
N LEU A 9 3.24 -26.46 13.28
CA LEU A 9 2.38 -26.23 12.12
C LEU A 9 0.92 -26.47 12.53
N PRO A 10 0.11 -25.41 12.74
CA PRO A 10 -1.32 -25.56 12.94
C PRO A 10 -1.99 -25.86 11.60
N LEU A 11 -2.77 -26.94 11.55
CA LEU A 11 -3.54 -27.36 10.38
C LEU A 11 -5.02 -27.48 10.74
N LEU A 12 -5.89 -27.05 9.83
CA LEU A 12 -7.31 -27.39 9.89
C LEU A 12 -7.53 -28.84 9.43
N PRO A 13 -8.64 -29.50 9.85
CA PRO A 13 -8.98 -30.84 9.35
C PRO A 13 -9.07 -30.92 7.82
N THR A 14 -9.46 -29.83 7.17
CA THR A 14 -9.52 -29.72 5.69
C THR A 14 -8.14 -29.63 5.03
N GLU A 15 -7.07 -29.47 5.81
CA GLU A 15 -5.70 -29.27 5.34
C GLU A 15 -4.80 -30.49 5.64
N ASP A 16 -5.37 -31.58 6.17
CA ASP A 16 -4.63 -32.80 6.53
C ASP A 16 -3.90 -33.43 5.34
N THR A 17 -4.37 -33.18 4.10
CA THR A 17 -3.72 -33.58 2.84
C THR A 17 -2.32 -33.02 2.67
N TYR A 18 -1.97 -31.95 3.39
CA TYR A 18 -0.65 -31.34 3.36
C TYR A 18 0.43 -32.23 3.98
N ILE A 19 0.08 -33.05 4.98
CA ILE A 19 1.02 -33.93 5.69
C ILE A 19 1.67 -34.97 4.76
N PRO A 20 0.93 -35.78 3.97
CA PRO A 20 1.54 -36.70 3.03
C PRO A 20 2.27 -35.98 1.88
N PHE A 21 1.81 -34.79 1.48
CA PHE A 21 2.47 -33.99 0.44
C PHE A 21 3.87 -33.54 0.85
N ILE A 22 4.03 -32.95 2.04
CA ILE A 22 5.35 -32.48 2.50
C ILE A 22 6.31 -33.64 2.76
N LYS A 23 5.78 -34.78 3.24
CA LYS A 23 6.56 -36.01 3.40
C LYS A 23 7.12 -36.49 2.06
N THR A 24 6.30 -36.49 1.01
CA THR A 24 6.72 -36.99 -0.32
C THR A 24 7.65 -36.02 -1.03
N ASN A 25 7.36 -34.71 -1.01
CA ASN A 25 8.11 -33.74 -1.79
C ASN A 25 9.38 -33.23 -1.12
N GLN A 26 9.39 -33.15 0.22
CA GLN A 26 10.50 -32.55 0.97
C GLN A 26 11.15 -33.53 1.95
N MET A 27 10.67 -34.78 2.02
CA MET A 27 11.18 -35.80 2.95
C MET A 27 11.14 -35.33 4.42
N VAL A 28 10.17 -34.49 4.76
CA VAL A 28 9.95 -33.98 6.12
C VAL A 28 8.86 -34.79 6.79
N GLU A 29 9.19 -35.43 7.91
CA GLU A 29 8.21 -36.13 8.74
C GLU A 29 7.68 -35.21 9.84
N LEU A 30 6.38 -34.94 9.79
CA LEU A 30 5.67 -34.21 10.83
C LEU A 30 5.21 -35.17 11.93
N LYS A 31 5.45 -34.79 13.19
CA LYS A 31 4.95 -35.54 14.36
C LYS A 31 3.64 -34.92 14.83
N ASP A 32 2.61 -35.75 14.97
CA ASP A 32 1.32 -35.30 15.47
C ASP A 32 1.44 -34.87 16.94
N TRP A 33 1.17 -33.59 17.19
CA TRP A 33 1.22 -32.99 18.52
C TRP A 33 0.13 -33.54 19.45
N ARG A 34 -1.00 -34.02 18.93
CA ARG A 34 -2.10 -34.56 19.77
C ARG A 34 -1.68 -35.78 20.58
N LYS A 35 -0.59 -36.44 20.20
CA LYS A 35 0.02 -37.57 20.92
C LYS A 35 1.03 -37.13 21.99
N SER A 36 1.31 -35.82 22.09
CA SER A 36 2.12 -35.22 23.14
C SER A 36 1.35 -35.20 24.47
N LYS A 37 2.10 -35.14 25.58
CA LYS A 37 1.53 -34.94 26.94
C LYS A 37 1.01 -33.52 27.14
N ASP A 38 1.45 -32.58 26.32
CA ASP A 38 1.12 -31.15 26.42
C ASP A 38 -0.17 -30.84 25.65
N GLU A 39 -1.29 -30.87 26.35
CA GLU A 39 -2.61 -30.57 25.77
C GLU A 39 -2.88 -29.05 25.74
N ILE A 40 -3.03 -28.50 24.53
CA ILE A 40 -3.41 -27.09 24.35
C ILE A 40 -4.94 -26.96 24.53
N LYS A 41 -5.37 -26.61 25.75
CA LYS A 41 -6.79 -26.38 26.05
C LYS A 41 -7.23 -24.97 25.68
N ILE A 42 -7.94 -24.84 24.55
CA ILE A 42 -8.53 -23.57 24.12
C ILE A 42 -9.90 -23.40 24.78
N SER A 43 -9.95 -22.71 25.91
CA SER A 43 -11.22 -22.37 26.58
C SER A 43 -12.02 -21.30 25.83
N GLU A 44 -13.35 -21.36 25.91
CA GLU A 44 -14.23 -20.31 25.37
C GLU A 44 -13.93 -18.94 25.96
N LYS A 45 -13.61 -18.89 27.27
CA LYS A 45 -13.20 -17.65 27.95
C LYS A 45 -11.97 -17.02 27.31
N LEU A 46 -10.99 -17.82 26.87
CA LEU A 46 -9.81 -17.31 26.17
C LEU A 46 -10.19 -16.77 24.79
N ARG A 47 -11.03 -17.49 24.05
CA ARG A 47 -11.53 -17.05 22.73
C ARG A 47 -12.24 -15.70 22.84
N ASP A 48 -13.18 -15.57 23.77
CA ASP A 48 -13.93 -14.34 24.00
C ASP A 48 -13.01 -13.17 24.40
N LYS A 49 -12.01 -13.42 25.26
CA LYS A 49 -11.01 -12.41 25.63
C LYS A 49 -10.22 -11.93 24.41
N VAL A 50 -9.71 -12.84 23.60
CA VAL A 50 -8.91 -12.50 22.40
C VAL A 50 -9.77 -11.74 21.38
N LEU A 51 -10.97 -12.21 21.10
CA LEU A 51 -11.91 -11.54 20.19
C LEU A 51 -12.25 -10.13 20.68
N THR A 52 -12.50 -9.97 21.99
CA THR A 52 -12.77 -8.65 22.58
C THR A 52 -11.59 -7.70 22.38
N ILE A 53 -10.34 -8.17 22.57
CA ILE A 53 -9.14 -7.35 22.35
C ILE A 53 -9.04 -6.95 20.87
N LEU A 54 -9.22 -7.88 19.94
CA LEU A 54 -9.16 -7.62 18.50
C LEU A 54 -10.25 -6.62 18.06
N HIS A 55 -11.49 -6.81 18.51
CA HIS A 55 -12.58 -5.90 18.23
C HIS A 55 -12.30 -4.49 18.78
N ASN A 56 -11.79 -4.39 20.00
CA ASN A 56 -11.45 -3.10 20.61
C ASN A 56 -10.32 -2.39 19.86
N GLN A 57 -9.32 -3.12 19.36
CA GLN A 57 -8.26 -2.53 18.53
C GLN A 57 -8.80 -2.02 17.20
N GLN A 58 -9.69 -2.77 16.54
CA GLN A 58 -10.29 -2.36 15.27
C GLN A 58 -11.26 -1.17 15.44
N LYS A 59 -12.00 -1.11 16.55
CA LYS A 59 -12.86 0.04 16.89
C LYS A 59 -12.07 1.33 17.15
N LYS A 60 -10.86 1.21 17.71
CA LYS A 60 -10.00 2.37 18.04
C LYS A 60 -9.35 2.99 16.81
N ASP A 61 -8.93 2.18 15.84
CA ASP A 61 -8.23 2.67 14.65
C ASP A 61 -8.72 1.97 13.38
N ARG A 62 -9.29 2.76 12.48
CA ARG A 62 -9.73 2.32 11.15
C ARG A 62 -8.62 1.67 10.34
N ALA A 63 -7.36 2.07 10.53
CA ALA A 63 -6.26 1.45 9.80
C ALA A 63 -6.07 -0.02 10.19
N ILE A 64 -6.34 -0.40 11.44
CA ILE A 64 -6.29 -1.78 11.91
C ILE A 64 -7.48 -2.55 11.34
N PHE A 65 -8.67 -1.97 11.35
CA PHE A 65 -9.86 -2.54 10.72
C PHE A 65 -9.64 -2.86 9.24
N ASP A 66 -9.17 -1.89 8.44
CA ASP A 66 -8.92 -2.10 7.01
C ASP A 66 -7.79 -3.13 6.77
N LYS A 67 -6.76 -3.13 7.62
CA LYS A 67 -5.69 -4.14 7.57
C LYS A 67 -6.20 -5.54 7.88
N GLY A 68 -7.09 -5.69 8.85
CA GLY A 68 -7.73 -6.97 9.18
C GLY A 68 -8.48 -7.53 7.98
N GLN A 69 -9.35 -6.72 7.37
CA GLN A 69 -10.08 -7.12 6.16
C GLN A 69 -9.11 -7.48 5.02
N ARG A 70 -8.08 -6.67 4.79
CA ARG A 70 -7.08 -6.94 3.76
C ARG A 70 -6.28 -8.21 4.03
N ALA A 71 -5.93 -8.50 5.28
CA ALA A 71 -5.20 -9.70 5.68
C ALA A 71 -6.03 -10.96 5.39
N PHE A 72 -7.31 -10.95 5.78
CA PHE A 72 -8.23 -12.04 5.46
C PHE A 72 -8.36 -12.27 3.96
N VAL A 73 -8.60 -11.22 3.16
CA VAL A 73 -8.68 -11.34 1.69
C VAL A 73 -7.37 -11.88 1.10
N SER A 74 -6.22 -11.46 1.64
CA SER A 74 -4.91 -11.93 1.17
C SER A 74 -4.68 -13.41 1.48
N HIS A 75 -5.16 -13.89 2.63
CA HIS A 75 -5.14 -15.30 3.00
C HIS A 75 -5.97 -16.12 1.99
N MET A 76 -7.20 -15.70 1.71
CA MET A 76 -8.07 -16.39 0.73
C MET A 76 -7.45 -16.44 -0.67
N ARG A 77 -6.84 -15.32 -1.10
CA ARG A 77 -6.12 -15.28 -2.38
C ARG A 77 -4.91 -16.21 -2.42
N ALA A 78 -4.22 -16.42 -1.29
CA ALA A 78 -3.11 -17.35 -1.23
C ALA A 78 -3.59 -18.79 -1.46
N TYR A 79 -4.72 -19.17 -0.85
CA TYR A 79 -5.32 -20.50 -1.02
C TYR A 79 -5.90 -20.72 -2.43
N SER A 80 -6.37 -19.64 -3.07
CA SER A 80 -6.85 -19.71 -4.45
C SER A 80 -5.72 -19.89 -5.50
N LYS A 81 -4.44 -19.72 -5.14
CA LYS A 81 -3.33 -19.92 -6.09
C LYS A 81 -3.23 -21.39 -6.50
N HIS A 82 -2.85 -21.65 -7.76
CA HIS A 82 -2.80 -23.01 -8.31
C HIS A 82 -1.97 -24.00 -7.47
N GLU A 83 -0.86 -23.55 -6.88
CA GLU A 83 -0.01 -24.39 -6.03
C GLU A 83 -0.73 -24.88 -4.77
N CYS A 84 -1.52 -24.01 -4.13
CA CYS A 84 -2.27 -24.34 -2.93
C CYS A 84 -3.61 -25.00 -3.26
N ASN A 85 -4.27 -24.59 -4.34
CA ASN A 85 -5.60 -25.07 -4.73
C ASN A 85 -5.64 -26.57 -5.09
N LEU A 86 -4.49 -27.16 -5.44
CA LEU A 86 -4.39 -28.61 -5.69
C LEU A 86 -4.57 -29.43 -4.41
N LEU A 87 -4.07 -28.92 -3.28
CA LEU A 87 -4.03 -29.63 -2.01
C LEU A 87 -5.11 -29.13 -1.04
N LEU A 88 -5.34 -27.82 -1.05
CA LEU A 88 -6.18 -27.09 -0.11
C LEU A 88 -7.37 -26.54 -0.88
N GLN A 89 -8.51 -27.22 -0.76
CA GLN A 89 -9.73 -26.81 -1.43
C GLN A 89 -10.36 -25.61 -0.72
N LEU A 90 -10.29 -24.43 -1.36
CA LEU A 90 -10.88 -23.21 -0.79
C LEU A 90 -12.39 -23.35 -0.51
N LYS A 91 -13.09 -24.20 -1.28
CA LYS A 91 -14.54 -24.44 -1.14
C LYS A 91 -14.92 -25.16 0.15
N GLU A 92 -14.01 -25.96 0.70
CA GLU A 92 -14.23 -26.78 1.91
C GLU A 92 -13.83 -26.01 3.18
N LEU A 93 -13.12 -24.89 3.01
CA LEU A 93 -12.57 -24.13 4.11
C LEU A 93 -13.68 -23.36 4.87
N PRO A 94 -13.75 -23.42 6.21
CA PRO A 94 -14.79 -22.74 6.99
C PRO A 94 -14.51 -21.23 7.10
N LEU A 95 -14.82 -20.49 6.04
CA LEU A 95 -14.45 -19.08 5.88
C LEU A 95 -15.01 -18.17 7.00
N GLY A 96 -16.19 -18.48 7.52
CA GLY A 96 -16.80 -17.72 8.62
C GLY A 96 -16.02 -17.85 9.94
N HIS A 97 -15.58 -19.06 10.27
CA HIS A 97 -14.76 -19.30 11.45
C HIS A 97 -13.37 -18.67 11.30
N ILE A 98 -12.79 -18.70 10.11
CA ILE A 98 -11.53 -18.01 9.83
C ILE A 98 -11.70 -16.50 9.95
N ALA A 99 -12.76 -15.93 9.38
CA ALA A 99 -13.04 -14.50 9.54
C ALA A 99 -13.19 -14.11 11.03
N THR A 100 -13.76 -14.99 11.84
CA THR A 100 -13.86 -14.84 13.29
C THR A 100 -12.47 -14.89 13.96
N SER A 101 -11.57 -15.79 13.54
CA SER A 101 -10.22 -15.87 14.11
C SER A 101 -9.35 -14.66 13.81
N TYR A 102 -9.60 -13.97 12.69
CA TYR A 102 -9.02 -12.64 12.40
C TYR A 102 -9.65 -11.51 13.25
N GLY A 103 -10.73 -11.79 13.99
CA GLY A 103 -11.48 -10.82 14.78
C GLY A 103 -12.10 -9.72 13.93
N LEU A 104 -12.54 -10.02 12.71
CA LEU A 104 -13.12 -9.02 11.82
C LEU A 104 -14.42 -8.47 12.41
N LEU A 105 -14.59 -7.14 12.42
CA LEU A 105 -15.89 -6.56 12.82
C LEU A 105 -16.99 -6.81 11.78
N LYS A 106 -16.61 -6.96 10.51
CA LYS A 106 -17.52 -7.19 9.38
C LYS A 106 -16.89 -8.13 8.37
N LEU A 107 -17.69 -9.09 7.92
CA LEU A 107 -17.34 -9.98 6.82
C LEU A 107 -17.20 -9.18 5.50
N PRO A 108 -16.07 -9.31 4.77
CA PRO A 108 -15.91 -8.65 3.48
C PRO A 108 -16.89 -9.20 2.44
N LEU A 109 -17.20 -8.41 1.41
CA LEU A 109 -18.02 -8.87 0.29
C LEU A 109 -17.10 -9.52 -0.75
N MET A 110 -17.25 -10.82 -0.93
CA MET A 110 -16.41 -11.65 -1.80
C MET A 110 -17.28 -12.72 -2.49
N PRO A 111 -17.03 -13.04 -3.77
CA PRO A 111 -17.77 -14.09 -4.47
C PRO A 111 -17.56 -15.49 -3.87
N GLU A 112 -16.44 -15.71 -3.17
CA GLU A 112 -16.11 -16.95 -2.48
C GLU A 112 -16.94 -17.14 -1.19
N ILE A 113 -17.53 -16.07 -0.66
CA ILE A 113 -18.32 -16.11 0.58
C ILE A 113 -19.76 -16.46 0.27
N LYS A 114 -20.10 -17.71 0.57
CA LYS A 114 -21.45 -18.26 0.54
C LYS A 114 -22.28 -17.92 1.79
N PRO A 115 -23.62 -18.09 1.75
CA PRO A 115 -24.49 -17.88 2.90
C PRO A 115 -24.12 -18.72 4.13
N GLU A 116 -23.66 -19.96 3.94
CA GLU A 116 -23.21 -20.85 5.01
C GLU A 116 -22.08 -20.24 5.86
N HIS A 117 -21.14 -19.55 5.22
CA HIS A 117 -20.04 -18.89 5.91
C HIS A 117 -20.49 -17.65 6.70
N LYS A 118 -21.60 -17.02 6.30
CA LYS A 118 -22.17 -15.89 7.06
C LYS A 118 -22.77 -16.38 8.39
N LEU A 119 -23.34 -17.57 8.42
CA LEU A 119 -23.88 -18.19 9.64
C LEU A 119 -22.76 -18.63 10.60
N GLN A 120 -21.62 -19.07 10.07
CA GLN A 120 -20.43 -19.45 10.85
C GLN A 120 -19.67 -18.26 11.46
N PHE A 121 -19.88 -17.06 10.92
CA PHE A 121 -19.16 -15.86 11.34
C PHE A 121 -19.74 -15.30 12.64
N ILE A 122 -18.88 -15.18 13.66
CA ILE A 122 -19.24 -14.57 14.94
C ILE A 122 -18.67 -13.15 14.95
N GLY A 123 -19.54 -12.18 14.70
CA GLY A 123 -19.21 -10.77 14.75
C GLY A 123 -19.15 -10.20 16.18
N PRO A 124 -18.91 -8.88 16.30
CA PRO A 124 -19.01 -8.18 17.58
C PRO A 124 -20.44 -8.29 18.14
N LYS A 125 -20.55 -8.43 19.47
CA LYS A 125 -21.85 -8.54 20.18
C LYS A 125 -22.69 -7.26 20.11
N GLU A 126 -22.05 -6.13 19.81
CA GLU A 126 -22.66 -4.81 19.72
C GLU A 126 -22.86 -4.42 18.26
N GLU A 127 -23.94 -3.70 17.98
CA GLU A 127 -24.15 -3.07 16.70
C GLU A 127 -23.20 -1.85 16.56
N ILE A 128 -22.32 -1.89 15.56
CA ILE A 128 -21.27 -0.88 15.38
C ILE A 128 -21.51 -0.18 14.04
N ASP A 129 -21.60 1.15 14.06
CA ASP A 129 -21.50 1.92 12.82
C ASP A 129 -20.04 1.94 12.35
N PHE A 130 -19.74 1.15 11.32
CA PHE A 130 -18.41 1.10 10.73
C PHE A 130 -17.95 2.47 10.21
N ASN A 131 -18.83 3.35 9.76
CA ASN A 131 -18.45 4.66 9.21
C ASN A 131 -17.95 5.64 10.26
N SER A 132 -18.34 5.44 11.52
CA SER A 132 -17.92 6.23 12.66
C SER A 132 -16.47 5.97 13.09
N ILE A 133 -15.89 4.82 12.72
CA ILE A 133 -14.54 4.42 13.13
C ILE A 133 -13.51 5.36 12.47
N PRO A 134 -12.77 6.18 13.25
CA PRO A 134 -11.81 7.14 12.72
C PRO A 134 -10.44 6.48 12.45
N TYR A 135 -9.66 7.04 11.54
CA TYR A 135 -8.22 6.75 11.50
C TYR A 135 -7.51 7.47 12.65
N SER A 136 -6.56 6.78 13.29
CA SER A 136 -5.68 7.43 14.28
C SER A 136 -4.79 8.52 13.64
N ASP A 137 -4.55 8.43 12.33
CA ASP A 137 -3.74 9.36 11.54
C ASP A 137 -4.62 10.50 10.99
N LYS A 138 -4.38 11.73 11.47
CA LYS A 138 -5.18 12.93 11.12
C LYS A 138 -5.21 13.20 9.61
N GLN A 139 -4.11 12.98 8.89
CA GLN A 139 -4.05 13.25 7.45
C GLN A 139 -4.90 12.25 6.66
N LYS A 140 -4.87 10.98 7.06
CA LYS A 140 -5.71 9.94 6.45
C LYS A 140 -7.19 10.18 6.76
N GLU A 141 -7.50 10.62 7.98
CA GLU A 141 -8.87 10.93 8.37
C GLU A 141 -9.43 12.11 7.57
N GLN A 142 -8.67 13.20 7.40
CA GLN A 142 -9.07 14.31 6.54
C GLN A 142 -9.34 13.84 5.09
N SER A 143 -8.47 13.01 4.53
CA SER A 143 -8.69 12.43 3.19
C SER A 143 -9.93 11.55 3.14
N ARG A 144 -10.22 10.78 4.20
CA ARG A 144 -11.41 9.94 4.29
C ARG A 144 -12.68 10.78 4.30
N LEU A 145 -12.73 11.83 5.12
CA LEU A 145 -13.87 12.73 5.23
C LEU A 145 -14.16 13.45 3.91
N GLN A 146 -13.13 13.97 3.24
CA GLN A 146 -13.27 14.56 1.90
C GLN A 146 -13.87 13.57 0.89
N LYS A 147 -13.39 12.33 0.87
CA LYS A 147 -13.93 11.28 -0.02
C LYS A 147 -15.35 10.88 0.34
N LEU A 148 -15.67 10.86 1.63
CA LEU A 148 -17.01 10.54 2.12
C LEU A 148 -18.01 11.64 1.73
N GLU A 149 -17.62 12.91 1.81
CA GLU A 149 -18.43 14.04 1.32
C GLU A 149 -18.63 13.98 -0.19
N GLU A 150 -17.58 13.71 -0.96
CA GLU A 150 -17.67 13.54 -2.41
C GLU A 150 -18.58 12.36 -2.78
N TYR A 151 -18.49 11.24 -2.05
CA TYR A 151 -19.39 10.10 -2.21
C TYR A 151 -20.85 10.45 -1.92
N LYS A 152 -21.12 11.20 -0.84
CA LYS A 152 -22.49 11.66 -0.51
C LYS A 152 -23.07 12.56 -1.60
N LYS A 153 -22.23 13.37 -2.27
CA LYS A 153 -22.65 14.26 -3.37
C LYS A 153 -22.83 13.54 -4.70
N THR A 154 -21.97 12.58 -5.03
CA THR A 154 -21.89 11.96 -6.37
C THR A 154 -22.46 10.54 -6.44
N GLY A 155 -22.67 9.88 -5.29
CA GLY A 155 -23.04 8.46 -5.21
C GLY A 155 -21.92 7.48 -5.61
N VAL A 156 -20.75 7.97 -6.00
CA VAL A 156 -19.62 7.15 -6.49
C VAL A 156 -18.39 7.39 -5.63
N TRP A 157 -17.81 6.31 -5.09
CA TRP A 157 -16.65 6.46 -4.21
C TRP A 157 -15.44 6.92 -5.02
N PRO A 158 -14.76 8.02 -4.64
CA PRO A 158 -13.59 8.53 -5.36
C PRO A 158 -12.40 7.59 -5.19
N SER A 159 -12.34 6.60 -6.08
CA SER A 159 -11.23 5.67 -6.19
C SER A 159 -10.09 6.28 -7.01
N LYS A 160 -8.86 5.78 -6.83
CA LYS A 160 -7.76 6.11 -7.74
C LYS A 160 -8.26 5.83 -9.16
N LYS A 161 -8.23 6.84 -10.04
CA LYS A 161 -8.58 6.70 -11.47
C LYS A 161 -7.97 5.38 -11.94
N LYS A 162 -8.82 4.45 -12.42
CA LYS A 162 -8.34 3.22 -13.07
C LYS A 162 -7.25 3.68 -14.03
N LYS A 163 -6.03 3.13 -13.89
CA LYS A 163 -4.98 3.38 -14.89
C LYS A 163 -5.65 3.09 -16.22
N LYS A 164 -5.82 4.12 -17.07
CA LYS A 164 -6.33 3.89 -18.42
C LYS A 164 -5.44 2.79 -18.98
N MET A 165 -6.01 1.66 -19.36
CA MET A 165 -5.26 0.67 -20.13
C MET A 165 -4.73 1.45 -21.32
N VAL A 166 -3.42 1.64 -21.36
CA VAL A 166 -2.78 2.28 -22.50
C VAL A 166 -3.03 1.32 -23.65
N GLN A 167 -3.73 1.79 -24.69
CA GLN A 167 -3.95 1.06 -25.93
C GLN A 167 -2.63 0.39 -26.35
N THR A 168 -2.67 -0.91 -26.62
CA THR A 168 -1.49 -1.69 -27.00
C THR A 168 -0.96 -1.14 -28.32
N THR A 169 0.17 -0.46 -28.30
CA THR A 169 0.83 -0.01 -29.53
C THR A 169 1.45 -1.21 -30.24
N PRO A 170 1.47 -1.25 -31.59
CA PRO A 170 2.18 -2.27 -32.35
C PRO A 170 3.63 -2.47 -31.89
N TRP A 171 4.13 -3.71 -31.98
CA TRP A 171 5.44 -4.11 -31.44
C TRP A 171 6.61 -3.27 -31.97
N GLU A 172 6.55 -2.84 -33.23
CA GLU A 172 7.55 -1.99 -33.86
C GLU A 172 7.67 -0.62 -33.18
N ASN A 173 6.53 0.03 -32.91
CA ASN A 173 6.48 1.31 -32.21
C ASN A 173 6.98 1.18 -30.76
N ALA A 174 6.70 0.04 -30.10
CA ALA A 174 7.22 -0.25 -28.78
C ALA A 174 8.74 -0.45 -28.78
N LYS A 175 9.29 -1.10 -29.82
CA LYS A 175 10.74 -1.30 -30.02
C LYS A 175 11.45 0.02 -30.28
N GLN A 176 10.92 0.85 -31.20
CA GLN A 176 11.44 2.19 -31.47
C GLN A 176 11.40 3.10 -30.23
N ASN A 177 10.29 3.13 -29.50
CA ASN A 177 10.20 3.91 -28.26
C ASN A 177 11.19 3.43 -27.19
N LYS A 178 11.46 2.12 -27.11
CA LYS A 178 12.45 1.56 -26.18
C LYS A 178 13.87 1.98 -26.57
N GLU A 179 14.15 2.03 -27.87
CA GLU A 179 15.43 2.44 -28.43
C GLU A 179 15.66 3.95 -28.26
N ASP A 180 14.68 4.79 -28.59
CA ASP A 180 14.74 6.25 -28.35
C ASP A 180 14.90 6.55 -26.85
N LYS A 181 14.22 5.81 -25.97
CA LYS A 181 14.38 5.97 -24.52
C LYS A 181 15.77 5.55 -24.03
N LYS A 182 16.40 4.54 -24.64
CA LYS A 182 17.81 4.18 -24.38
C LYS A 182 18.74 5.28 -24.89
N LEU A 183 18.49 5.81 -26.09
CA LEU A 183 19.29 6.87 -26.69
C LEU A 183 19.24 8.16 -25.85
N ARG A 184 18.04 8.58 -25.42
CA ARG A 184 17.84 9.73 -24.50
C ARG A 184 18.54 9.52 -23.16
N LYS A 185 18.50 8.31 -22.60
CA LYS A 185 19.23 8.00 -21.36
C LYS A 185 20.74 8.05 -21.56
N LYS A 186 21.25 7.56 -22.70
CA LYS A 186 22.66 7.60 -23.05
C LYS A 186 23.13 9.05 -23.24
N LYS A 187 22.42 9.84 -24.05
CA LYS A 187 22.64 11.29 -24.21
C LYS A 187 22.60 12.06 -22.88
N ARG A 188 21.69 11.71 -21.97
CA ARG A 188 21.61 12.35 -20.64
C ARG A 188 22.76 11.94 -19.72
N LYS A 189 23.29 10.72 -19.85
CA LYS A 189 24.50 10.28 -19.13
C LYS A 189 25.75 10.95 -19.71
N GLU A 190 25.90 10.93 -21.02
CA GLU A 190 27.00 11.59 -21.75
C GLU A 190 27.02 13.11 -21.47
N SER A 191 25.86 13.79 -21.49
CA SER A 191 25.76 15.21 -21.13
C SER A 191 26.10 15.48 -19.67
N LYS A 192 25.80 14.55 -18.75
CA LYS A 192 26.22 14.66 -17.34
C LYS A 192 27.71 14.39 -17.15
N GLN A 193 28.29 13.48 -17.93
CA GLN A 193 29.70 13.12 -17.88
C GLN A 193 30.57 14.22 -18.52
N ASN A 194 30.17 14.74 -19.68
CA ASN A 194 30.79 15.91 -20.30
C ASN A 194 30.68 17.19 -19.45
N ASN A 195 29.62 17.32 -18.64
CA ASN A 195 29.51 18.40 -17.64
C ASN A 195 30.24 18.10 -16.31
N ALA A 196 30.67 16.85 -16.07
CA ALA A 196 31.47 16.48 -14.90
C ALA A 196 32.97 16.76 -15.16
N ASP A 197 33.48 16.47 -16.36
CA ASP A 197 34.84 16.83 -16.76
C ASP A 197 35.02 18.35 -16.98
N GLY A 198 33.92 19.09 -17.19
CA GLY A 198 33.90 20.56 -17.30
C GLY A 198 33.69 21.32 -15.98
N LYS A 199 33.76 20.67 -14.81
CA LYS A 199 33.58 21.32 -13.49
C LYS A 199 34.83 21.28 -12.61
N LYS A 200 35.94 21.73 -13.19
CA LYS A 200 36.71 22.85 -12.61
C LYS A 200 36.57 24.05 -13.55
N GLY A 201 35.54 24.87 -13.35
CA GLY A 201 35.49 26.20 -13.97
C GLY A 201 34.51 26.41 -15.14
N LYS A 202 33.20 26.25 -14.92
CA LYS A 202 32.25 27.28 -15.39
C LYS A 202 31.86 28.14 -14.20
N LYS A 203 32.75 29.10 -13.93
CA LYS A 203 32.45 30.32 -13.21
C LYS A 203 31.11 30.86 -13.75
N ARG A 204 30.22 31.28 -12.85
CA ARG A 204 29.34 32.42 -13.13
C ARG A 204 30.23 33.45 -13.85
N LYS A 205 29.87 33.95 -15.03
CA LYS A 205 30.62 35.08 -15.62
C LYS A 205 30.85 36.06 -14.48
N ALA A 206 32.12 36.31 -14.14
CA ALA A 206 32.45 37.25 -13.10
C ALA A 206 31.96 38.58 -13.66
N VAL A 207 30.84 39.07 -13.13
CA VAL A 207 30.28 40.36 -13.47
C VAL A 207 31.41 41.35 -13.19
N THR A 208 31.86 42.08 -14.21
CA THR A 208 32.94 43.06 -14.04
C THR A 208 32.44 44.19 -13.13
N GLN A 209 33.35 44.89 -12.45
CA GLN A 209 32.96 46.00 -11.59
C GLN A 209 32.18 47.07 -12.37
N GLU A 210 32.52 47.25 -13.66
CA GLU A 210 31.83 48.14 -14.59
C GLU A 210 30.37 47.70 -14.84
N GLU A 211 30.11 46.41 -15.03
CA GLU A 211 28.76 45.86 -15.20
C GLU A 211 27.92 46.00 -13.90
N LEU A 212 28.55 45.92 -12.73
CA LEU A 212 27.87 46.16 -11.44
C LEU A 212 27.53 47.65 -11.25
N ASP A 213 28.41 48.55 -11.67
CA ASP A 213 28.21 49.99 -11.56
C ASP A 213 27.16 50.49 -12.57
N GLU A 214 27.11 49.91 -13.77
CA GLU A 214 26.05 50.15 -14.75
C GLU A 214 24.68 49.70 -14.22
N LEU A 215 24.61 48.49 -13.67
CA LEU A 215 23.39 47.97 -13.05
C LEU A 215 22.93 48.83 -11.85
N ALA A 216 23.87 49.38 -11.07
CA ALA A 216 23.54 50.27 -9.96
C ALA A 216 22.95 51.61 -10.44
N LYS A 217 23.45 52.16 -11.56
CA LYS A 217 22.90 53.37 -12.18
C LYS A 217 21.48 53.14 -12.70
N ASP A 218 21.23 52.01 -13.36
CA ASP A 218 19.90 51.63 -13.87
C ASP A 218 18.88 51.46 -12.73
N VAL A 219 19.29 50.80 -11.64
CA VAL A 219 18.44 50.64 -10.46
C VAL A 219 18.15 51.98 -9.78
N ALA A 220 19.11 52.92 -9.77
CA ALA A 220 18.92 54.26 -9.24
C ALA A 220 17.95 55.09 -10.09
N LEU A 221 18.04 55.02 -11.42
CA LEU A 221 17.12 55.66 -12.37
C LEU A 221 15.70 55.10 -12.19
N MET A 222 15.55 53.79 -12.12
CA MET A 222 14.27 53.12 -11.85
C MET A 222 13.65 53.55 -10.49
N LYS A 223 14.48 53.73 -9.46
CA LYS A 223 14.01 54.25 -8.16
C LYS A 223 13.60 55.71 -8.23
N LYS A 224 14.27 56.55 -9.04
CA LYS A 224 13.88 57.95 -9.27
C LYS A 224 12.55 58.03 -10.03
N LEU A 225 12.33 57.18 -11.03
CA LEU A 225 11.06 57.04 -11.75
C LEU A 225 9.92 56.63 -10.80
N LYS A 226 10.13 55.57 -10.00
CA LYS A 226 9.14 55.11 -9.00
C LYS A 226 8.82 56.14 -7.92
N LYS A 227 9.78 57.02 -7.61
CA LYS A 227 9.60 58.15 -6.68
C LYS A 227 9.10 59.43 -7.38
N ARG A 228 8.72 59.37 -8.66
CA ARG A 228 8.23 60.49 -9.49
C ARG A 228 9.18 61.69 -9.56
N LYS A 229 10.50 61.46 -9.41
CA LYS A 229 11.53 62.52 -9.46
C LYS A 229 12.06 62.79 -10.88
N ILE A 230 11.70 61.94 -11.84
CA ILE A 230 11.96 62.06 -13.28
C ILE A 230 10.70 61.62 -14.04
N THR A 231 10.45 62.20 -15.20
CA THR A 231 9.33 61.83 -16.07
C THR A 231 9.68 60.61 -16.93
N GLN A 232 8.65 59.92 -17.46
CA GLN A 232 8.83 58.72 -18.27
C GLN A 232 9.67 59.00 -19.54
N GLU A 233 9.46 60.15 -20.17
CA GLU A 233 10.21 60.59 -21.37
C GLU A 233 11.71 60.82 -21.10
N GLN A 234 12.10 61.16 -19.87
CA GLN A 234 13.50 61.33 -19.46
C GLN A 234 14.18 60.02 -19.03
N PHE A 235 13.40 58.97 -18.81
CA PHE A 235 13.90 57.64 -18.47
C PHE A 235 14.15 56.80 -19.73
N ASP A 236 13.41 57.07 -20.80
CA ASP A 236 13.48 56.34 -22.07
C ASP A 236 14.47 56.98 -23.09
N GLN A 237 15.19 58.05 -22.70
CA GLN A 237 16.36 58.62 -23.39
C GLN A 237 17.65 58.02 -22.84
#